data_AF-A0A9W8B401-F1
#
_entry.id   AF-A0A9W8B401-F1
#
_cell.length_a   1.000
_cell.length_b   1.000
_cell.length_c   1.000
_cell.angle_alpha   90.00
_cell.angle_beta   90.00
_cell.angle_gamma   90.00
#
_symmetry.space_group_name_H-M   'P 1'
#
loop_
_entity.id
_entity.type
_entity.pdbx_description
1 polymer ?
#
loop_
_entity_poly.entity_id
_entity_poly.type
_entity_poly.pdbx_seq_one_letter_code
_entity_poly.pdbx_strand_id
1 'polypeptide(L)'
;MAVRFLTGSKRLLRVPLGRRAYSTFAPRPSHRECLSQVYAPTRKPQSGPASDFSAESYRLLIRAGLIRPSSTGIYALLPLGWRVIAHLTKILDQAMVHDLGAHKLSLPLLLPAHLWQTTGRWETAGAELFRLQDRKDAQYCLAPTHEEEITKLVAQDVTSYRQLPVRLYQIDRKFRDEMRVRTGVLRAREFIMKDLYTFDADESAARQTYDQVRAAYRALFQRLGIKALEARADSGNIGGSFSHEFHIPSPAGEDTLLRCTTCGYTANQECADTGPAPVPQQVLSDSLLSAIKHVLQQWHQVNGTQQMFDLPQDSNLPYHIVLGAARHVTSSATSNVHLTIAVLQKDRHLDHHRLARALAPEWEAMPLHALPNDSTLSADSCIPQQPLRTRLTQVLVDHHLAFPTNRPANITMPLTNVPHTHPIVWVHAPLSQVQANDSCPHCPTAAMSRLEPLRAIEVGHTFLLGARYSEPLKALIHPQPSNIAKNRPRGLVPMQMGCYGLGVTRILGAVADTHHDTHG
;
A
#
# COMPACT_ATOMS: atom_id res chain seq x y z
N MET A 1 -5.85 -34.21 25.49
CA MET A 1 -6.73 -34.93 24.54
C MET A 1 -5.82 -35.63 23.54
N ALA A 2 -5.66 -36.95 23.63
CA ALA A 2 -4.83 -37.73 22.70
C ALA A 2 -5.75 -38.57 21.84
N VAL A 3 -5.68 -38.39 20.52
CA VAL A 3 -6.47 -39.14 19.54
C VAL A 3 -5.98 -40.59 19.53
N ARG A 4 -6.85 -41.51 19.93
CA ARG A 4 -6.59 -42.95 20.03
C ARG A 4 -7.20 -43.62 18.79
N PHE A 5 -6.37 -44.13 17.89
CA PHE A 5 -6.81 -45.11 16.91
C PHE A 5 -7.06 -46.43 17.63
N LEU A 6 -8.32 -46.85 17.65
CA LEU A 6 -8.76 -48.14 18.18
C LEU A 6 -8.55 -49.21 17.10
N THR A 7 -7.55 -50.07 17.28
CA THR A 7 -7.61 -51.44 16.79
C THR A 7 -7.09 -52.37 17.87
N GLY A 8 -7.89 -53.39 18.18
CA GLY A 8 -7.78 -54.20 19.38
C GLY A 8 -6.67 -55.25 19.33
N SER A 9 -5.98 -55.40 20.46
CA SER A 9 -5.69 -56.72 21.04
C SER A 9 -5.21 -56.55 22.48
N LYS A 10 -5.88 -57.21 23.42
CA LYS A 10 -5.57 -57.16 24.85
C LYS A 10 -4.30 -57.97 25.13
N ARG A 11 -3.19 -57.31 25.46
CA ARG A 11 -2.14 -57.87 26.32
C ARG A 11 -1.73 -56.82 27.35
N LEU A 12 -2.12 -57.06 28.60
CA LEU A 12 -1.69 -56.32 29.78
C LEU A 12 -0.23 -56.69 30.08
N LEU A 13 0.71 -55.78 29.80
CA LEU A 13 2.07 -55.85 30.32
C LEU A 13 2.12 -55.12 31.67
N ARG A 14 2.25 -55.88 32.76
CA ARG A 14 2.58 -55.35 34.10
C ARG A 14 4.05 -54.95 34.11
N VAL A 15 4.34 -53.68 34.38
CA VAL A 15 5.71 -53.19 34.64
C VAL A 15 5.88 -53.05 36.15
N PRO A 16 6.91 -53.65 36.77
CA PRO A 16 7.16 -53.51 38.21
C PRO A 16 7.82 -52.16 38.51
N LEU A 17 7.30 -51.47 39.54
CA LEU A 17 7.85 -50.24 40.10
C LEU A 17 9.16 -50.54 40.86
N GLY A 18 10.30 -50.36 40.19
CA GLY A 18 11.62 -50.37 40.81
C GLY A 18 12.14 -48.95 41.05
N ARG A 19 12.18 -48.51 42.32
CA ARG A 19 12.92 -47.31 42.75
C ARG A 19 14.42 -47.54 42.55
N ARG A 20 15.08 -46.74 41.70
CA ARG A 20 16.49 -46.40 41.84
C ARG A 20 16.71 -44.95 41.43
N ALA A 21 17.07 -44.13 42.40
CA ALA A 21 17.67 -42.83 42.16
C ALA A 21 19.09 -43.06 41.60
N TYR A 22 19.35 -42.51 40.42
CA TYR A 22 20.70 -42.16 40.00
C TYR A 22 20.73 -40.67 39.66
N SER A 23 21.56 -39.98 40.43
CA SER A 23 21.99 -38.62 40.28
C SER A 23 22.62 -38.37 38.91
N THR A 24 22.32 -37.20 38.35
CA THR A 24 23.17 -36.36 37.48
C THR A 24 23.85 -37.02 36.28
N PHE A 25 23.26 -36.86 35.09
CA PHE A 25 24.01 -36.65 33.86
C PHE A 25 23.49 -35.38 33.18
N ALA A 26 24.28 -34.32 33.27
CA ALA A 26 24.09 -33.08 32.50
C ALA A 26 24.24 -33.36 30.99
N PRO A 27 23.63 -32.53 30.11
CA PRO A 27 23.60 -32.79 28.67
C PRO A 27 24.87 -32.29 27.96
N ARG A 28 25.26 -33.02 26.90
CA ARG A 28 25.91 -32.59 25.62
C ARG A 28 27.23 -33.30 25.27
N PRO A 29 27.44 -33.53 23.97
CA PRO A 29 28.54 -32.90 23.26
C PRO A 29 27.98 -31.74 22.43
N SER A 30 28.41 -30.51 22.73
CA SER A 30 28.20 -29.40 21.80
C SER A 30 29.14 -29.64 20.64
N HIS A 31 28.66 -30.24 19.57
CA HIS A 31 29.39 -30.23 18.31
C HIS A 31 29.46 -28.76 17.87
N ARG A 32 30.58 -28.09 18.15
CA ARG A 32 30.83 -26.76 17.60
C ARG A 32 31.14 -26.99 16.13
N GLU A 33 30.26 -26.55 15.24
CA GLU A 33 30.52 -26.62 13.81
C GLU A 33 31.70 -25.72 13.47
N CYS A 34 32.76 -26.32 12.93
CA CYS A 34 33.88 -25.57 12.37
C CYS A 34 33.47 -24.96 11.03
N LEU A 35 34.08 -23.83 10.64
CA LEU A 35 33.80 -23.20 9.35
C LEU A 35 34.04 -24.14 8.16
N SER A 36 34.98 -25.07 8.27
CA SER A 36 35.26 -26.11 7.26
C SER A 36 34.09 -27.07 7.01
N GLN A 37 33.13 -27.16 7.94
CA GLN A 37 31.94 -27.99 7.84
C GLN A 37 30.70 -27.21 7.39
N VAL A 38 30.79 -25.88 7.33
CA VAL A 38 29.69 -24.99 6.92
C VAL A 38 29.91 -24.56 5.48
N TYR A 39 28.90 -24.76 4.62
CA TYR A 39 28.92 -24.19 3.28
C TYR A 39 28.74 -22.66 3.34
N ALA A 40 29.87 -21.95 3.43
CA ALA A 40 29.95 -20.50 3.51
C ALA A 40 30.90 -19.95 2.42
N PRO A 41 30.45 -19.94 1.15
CA PRO A 41 31.29 -19.55 0.01
C PRO A 41 31.51 -18.03 -0.05
N THR A 42 32.36 -17.47 0.81
CA THR A 42 32.68 -16.03 0.79
C THR A 42 33.40 -15.64 -0.49
N ARG A 43 33.15 -14.44 -1.01
CA ARG A 43 33.85 -13.87 -2.17
C ARG A 43 34.79 -12.75 -1.75
N LYS A 44 35.89 -12.56 -2.48
CA LYS A 44 36.72 -11.35 -2.33
C LYS A 44 35.91 -10.12 -2.76
N PRO A 45 36.19 -8.93 -2.18
CA PRO A 45 35.64 -7.68 -2.69
C PRO A 45 35.94 -7.56 -4.19
N GLN A 46 34.91 -7.33 -5.00
CA GLN A 46 35.10 -7.05 -6.42
C GLN A 46 35.30 -5.53 -6.59
N SER A 47 36.44 -5.14 -7.16
CA SER A 47 36.73 -3.77 -7.59
C SER A 47 36.11 -3.53 -8.98
N GLY A 48 35.16 -2.60 -9.08
CA GLY A 48 34.47 -2.23 -10.34
C GLY A 48 32.97 -2.01 -10.14
N PRO A 49 32.26 -1.37 -11.11
CA PRO A 49 30.80 -1.28 -11.09
C PRO A 49 30.25 -2.70 -11.28
N ALA A 50 29.93 -3.35 -10.16
CA ALA A 50 29.56 -4.75 -10.15
C ALA A 50 28.06 -4.86 -10.31
N SER A 51 27.64 -5.38 -11.46
CA SER A 51 26.29 -5.85 -11.80
C SER A 51 25.21 -4.78 -11.99
N ASP A 52 24.16 -5.14 -12.74
CA ASP A 52 22.93 -4.36 -12.96
C ASP A 52 22.12 -4.06 -11.66
N PHE A 53 22.67 -4.41 -10.49
CA PHE A 53 22.05 -4.26 -9.19
C PHE A 53 22.61 -3.03 -8.45
N SER A 54 21.72 -2.18 -7.96
CA SER A 54 22.08 -0.86 -7.41
C SER A 54 22.34 -0.85 -5.90
N ALA A 55 21.88 -1.85 -5.15
CA ALA A 55 21.93 -1.84 -3.69
C ALA A 55 23.23 -2.44 -3.12
N GLU A 56 23.87 -1.75 -2.18
CA GLU A 56 25.10 -2.23 -1.51
C GLU A 56 24.83 -3.48 -0.68
N SER A 57 23.68 -3.53 0.00
CA SER A 57 23.20 -4.73 0.72
C SER A 57 23.26 -6.01 -0.13
N TYR A 58 22.91 -5.95 -1.41
CA TYR A 58 23.02 -7.10 -2.30
C TYR A 58 24.48 -7.58 -2.46
N ARG A 59 25.41 -6.65 -2.69
CA ARG A 59 26.84 -6.96 -2.84
C ARG A 59 27.40 -7.59 -1.57
N LEU A 60 27.06 -7.03 -0.40
CA LEU A 60 27.49 -7.53 0.90
C LEU A 60 26.95 -8.94 1.18
N LEU A 61 25.65 -9.18 0.99
CA LEU A 61 25.04 -10.49 1.23
C LEU A 61 25.61 -11.59 0.32
N ILE A 62 25.94 -11.25 -0.94
CA ILE A 62 26.62 -12.16 -1.87
C ILE A 62 28.07 -12.40 -1.41
N ARG A 63 28.80 -11.35 -1.07
CA ARG A 63 30.20 -11.40 -0.64
C ARG A 63 30.38 -12.24 0.62
N ALA A 64 29.52 -12.05 1.61
CA ALA A 64 29.52 -12.78 2.86
C ALA A 64 28.98 -14.22 2.73
N GLY A 65 28.47 -14.61 1.55
CA GLY A 65 27.98 -15.97 1.30
C GLY A 65 26.66 -16.26 2.02
N LEU A 66 25.80 -15.25 2.21
CA LEU A 66 24.48 -15.41 2.83
C LEU A 66 23.41 -15.77 1.79
N ILE A 67 23.53 -15.25 0.56
CA ILE A 67 22.58 -15.51 -0.52
C ILE A 67 23.29 -15.86 -1.84
N ARG A 68 22.58 -16.49 -2.78
CA ARG A 68 22.99 -16.64 -4.19
C ARG A 68 21.81 -16.41 -5.12
N PRO A 69 21.98 -15.71 -6.26
CA PRO A 69 20.93 -15.63 -7.26
C PRO A 69 20.68 -17.01 -7.86
N SER A 70 19.41 -17.40 -7.95
CA SER A 70 18.95 -18.59 -8.69
C SER A 70 18.46 -18.17 -10.07
N SER A 71 17.66 -17.11 -10.13
CA SER A 71 17.19 -16.45 -11.35
C SER A 71 16.88 -14.98 -11.04
N THR A 72 16.44 -14.21 -12.03
CA THR A 72 16.07 -12.80 -11.87
C THR A 72 15.04 -12.62 -10.74
N GLY A 73 15.42 -11.91 -9.68
CA GLY A 73 14.59 -11.67 -8.50
C GLY A 73 14.38 -12.86 -7.56
N ILE A 74 15.09 -13.97 -7.73
CA ILE A 74 14.94 -15.18 -6.90
C ILE A 74 16.29 -15.59 -6.33
N TYR A 75 16.35 -15.81 -5.02
CA TYR A 75 17.59 -16.02 -4.28
C TYR A 75 17.54 -17.26 -3.41
N ALA A 76 18.60 -18.06 -3.46
CA ALA A 76 18.85 -19.11 -2.49
C ALA A 76 19.44 -18.51 -1.21
N LEU A 77 18.82 -18.80 -0.06
CA LEU A 77 19.39 -18.52 1.26
C LEU A 77 20.41 -19.62 1.60
N LEU A 78 21.67 -19.25 1.73
CA LEU A 78 22.75 -20.16 2.12
C LEU A 78 22.73 -20.40 3.64
N PRO A 79 23.43 -21.41 4.19
CA PRO A 79 23.33 -21.78 5.61
C PRO A 79 23.47 -20.62 6.59
N LEU A 80 24.42 -19.69 6.37
CA LEU A 80 24.58 -18.51 7.23
C LEU A 80 23.42 -17.52 7.09
N GLY A 81 22.92 -17.29 5.87
CA GLY A 81 21.75 -16.45 5.63
C GLY A 81 20.48 -17.05 6.23
N TRP A 82 20.30 -18.37 6.09
CA TRP A 82 19.21 -19.10 6.73
C TRP A 82 19.28 -19.02 8.25
N ARG A 83 20.48 -19.08 8.85
CA ARG A 83 20.65 -18.90 10.30
C ARG A 83 20.17 -17.53 10.78
N VAL A 84 20.46 -16.46 10.03
CA VAL A 84 19.95 -15.12 10.34
C VAL A 84 18.42 -15.07 10.24
N ILE A 85 17.86 -15.62 9.15
CA ILE A 85 16.40 -15.70 8.99
C ILE A 85 15.77 -16.48 10.14
N ALA A 86 16.30 -17.65 10.52
CA ALA A 86 15.79 -18.46 11.62
C ALA A 86 15.83 -17.71 12.97
N HIS A 87 16.89 -16.94 13.23
CA HIS A 87 16.98 -16.09 14.41
C HIS A 87 15.93 -14.97 14.38
N LEU A 88 15.78 -14.29 13.26
CA LEU A 88 14.78 -13.24 13.08
C LEU A 88 13.35 -13.80 13.24
N THR A 89 13.05 -14.94 12.62
CA THR A 89 11.79 -15.67 12.76
C THR A 89 11.48 -15.98 14.23
N LYS A 90 12.47 -16.42 15.02
CA LYS A 90 12.28 -16.68 16.45
C LYS A 90 11.88 -15.43 17.23
N ILE A 91 12.52 -14.29 16.96
CA ILE A 91 12.21 -13.01 17.61
C ILE A 91 10.80 -12.53 17.19
N LEU A 92 10.47 -12.67 15.90
CA LEU A 92 9.14 -12.36 15.38
C LEU A 92 8.05 -13.22 16.03
N ASP A 93 8.28 -14.54 16.14
CA ASP A 93 7.35 -15.46 16.80
C ASP A 93 7.10 -15.06 18.25
N GLN A 94 8.17 -14.76 19.00
CA GLN A 94 8.05 -14.29 20.37
C GLN A 94 7.22 -13.01 20.47
N ALA A 95 7.46 -12.04 19.59
CA ALA A 95 6.69 -10.79 19.55
C ALA A 95 5.20 -11.05 19.26
N MET A 96 4.88 -11.90 18.28
CA MET A 96 3.48 -12.18 17.91
C MET A 96 2.72 -12.91 19.03
N VAL A 97 3.37 -13.88 19.68
CA VAL A 97 2.73 -14.66 20.74
C VAL A 97 2.64 -13.86 22.04
N HIS A 98 3.73 -13.25 22.50
CA HIS A 98 3.78 -12.59 23.82
C HIS A 98 3.12 -11.21 23.81
N ASP A 99 3.33 -10.40 22.76
CA ASP A 99 2.85 -9.02 22.73
C ASP A 99 1.41 -8.92 22.20
N LEU A 100 0.97 -9.88 21.38
CA LEU A 100 -0.33 -9.83 20.70
C LEU A 100 -1.25 -11.01 20.99
N GLY A 101 -0.78 -12.09 21.63
CA GLY A 101 -1.57 -13.30 21.83
C GLY A 101 -1.99 -13.97 20.52
N ALA A 102 -1.22 -13.76 19.45
CA ALA A 102 -1.50 -14.33 18.13
C ALA A 102 -1.01 -15.77 18.02
N HIS A 103 -1.71 -16.58 17.25
CA HIS A 103 -1.40 -18.00 17.06
C HIS A 103 -0.81 -18.24 15.67
N LYS A 104 0.26 -19.04 15.64
CA LYS A 104 0.96 -19.39 14.41
C LYS A 104 0.24 -20.52 13.67
N LEU A 105 0.16 -20.41 12.36
CA LEU A 105 -0.31 -21.47 11.46
C LEU A 105 0.49 -21.47 10.16
N SER A 106 0.17 -22.38 9.25
CA SER A 106 0.73 -22.45 7.90
C SER A 106 -0.41 -22.61 6.90
N LEU A 107 -0.52 -21.65 5.98
CA LEU A 107 -1.49 -21.67 4.89
C LEU A 107 -0.86 -22.25 3.62
N PRO A 108 -1.68 -22.79 2.70
CA PRO A 108 -1.19 -23.24 1.40
C PRO A 108 -0.52 -22.10 0.62
N LEU A 109 0.53 -22.44 -0.14
CA LEU A 109 1.17 -21.51 -1.09
C LEU A 109 0.54 -21.55 -2.47
N LEU A 110 -0.16 -22.63 -2.79
CA LEU A 110 -0.92 -22.80 -4.02
C LEU A 110 -2.40 -22.50 -3.74
N LEU A 111 -2.84 -21.31 -4.13
CA LEU A 111 -4.17 -20.78 -3.78
C LEU A 111 -5.14 -20.94 -4.95
N PRO A 112 -6.41 -21.30 -4.69
CA PRO A 112 -7.38 -21.48 -5.76
C PRO A 112 -7.89 -20.15 -6.30
N ALA A 113 -8.03 -20.04 -7.62
CA ALA A 113 -8.41 -18.78 -8.28
C ALA A 113 -9.79 -18.24 -7.85
N HIS A 114 -10.75 -19.12 -7.55
CA HIS A 114 -12.12 -18.71 -7.23
C HIS A 114 -12.23 -17.75 -6.04
N LEU A 115 -11.37 -17.86 -5.03
CA LEU A 115 -11.41 -16.95 -3.89
C LEU A 115 -10.97 -15.54 -4.28
N TRP A 116 -9.90 -15.45 -5.09
CA TRP A 116 -9.39 -14.21 -5.65
C TRP A 116 -10.37 -13.56 -6.63
N GLN A 117 -11.09 -14.37 -7.40
CA GLN A 117 -12.17 -13.90 -8.28
C GLN A 117 -13.34 -13.36 -7.44
N THR A 118 -13.68 -14.02 -6.34
CA THR A 118 -14.76 -13.58 -5.43
C THR A 118 -14.47 -12.22 -4.81
N THR A 119 -13.20 -11.92 -4.53
CA THR A 119 -12.76 -10.61 -4.01
C THR A 119 -12.46 -9.59 -5.10
N GLY A 120 -12.56 -9.97 -6.38
CA GLY A 120 -12.17 -9.13 -7.53
C GLY A 120 -10.66 -8.86 -7.64
N ARG A 121 -9.84 -9.52 -6.80
CA ARG A 121 -8.38 -9.38 -6.79
C ARG A 121 -7.68 -10.20 -7.85
N TRP A 122 -8.36 -11.18 -8.44
CA TRP A 122 -7.82 -11.95 -9.55
C TRP A 122 -7.45 -11.04 -10.73
N GLU A 123 -8.36 -10.16 -11.15
CA GLU A 123 -8.17 -9.23 -12.26
C GLU A 123 -7.34 -8.01 -11.84
N THR A 124 -7.65 -7.39 -10.70
CA THR A 124 -7.00 -6.13 -10.26
C THR A 124 -5.54 -6.30 -9.87
N ALA A 125 -5.10 -7.50 -9.41
CA ALA A 125 -3.68 -7.77 -9.17
C ALA A 125 -2.83 -7.78 -10.47
N GLY A 126 -3.48 -7.85 -11.63
CA GLY A 126 -2.82 -7.67 -12.92
C GLY A 126 -1.65 -8.62 -13.16
N ALA A 127 -0.54 -8.07 -13.66
CA ALA A 127 0.66 -8.81 -14.03
C ALA A 127 1.52 -9.27 -12.84
N GLU A 128 1.30 -8.75 -11.62
CA GLU A 128 2.09 -9.12 -10.44
C GLU A 128 1.69 -10.49 -9.86
N LEU A 129 0.55 -11.05 -10.28
CA LEU A 129 0.06 -12.33 -9.79
C LEU A 129 0.58 -13.48 -10.64
N PHE A 130 1.38 -14.37 -10.05
CA PHE A 130 1.73 -15.64 -10.68
C PHE A 130 0.49 -16.53 -10.79
N ARG A 131 0.00 -16.75 -12.01
CA ARG A 131 -1.12 -17.64 -12.31
C ARG A 131 -0.59 -18.94 -12.90
N LEU A 132 -1.21 -20.04 -12.50
CA LEU A 132 -0.89 -21.36 -13.03
C LEU A 132 -2.18 -22.17 -13.24
N GLN A 133 -2.05 -23.23 -14.03
CA GLN A 133 -3.12 -24.15 -14.32
C GLN A 133 -2.64 -25.57 -14.04
N ASP A 134 -3.47 -26.37 -13.38
CA ASP A 134 -3.15 -27.77 -13.14
C ASP A 134 -3.48 -28.65 -14.36
N ARG A 135 -3.19 -29.95 -14.25
CA ARG A 135 -3.45 -30.93 -15.32
C ARG A 135 -4.93 -31.21 -15.63
N LYS A 136 -5.85 -30.64 -14.85
CA LYS A 136 -7.31 -30.72 -15.02
C LYS A 136 -7.90 -29.36 -15.39
N ASP A 137 -7.05 -28.46 -15.88
CA ASP A 137 -7.41 -27.11 -16.27
C ASP A 137 -7.89 -26.20 -15.11
N ALA A 138 -7.72 -26.63 -13.85
CA ALA A 138 -8.08 -25.81 -12.69
C ALA A 138 -7.05 -24.70 -12.47
N GLN A 139 -7.56 -23.49 -12.23
CA GLN A 139 -6.75 -22.29 -12.09
C GLN A 139 -6.34 -22.03 -10.64
N TYR A 140 -5.08 -21.67 -10.46
CA TYR A 140 -4.48 -21.32 -9.19
C TYR A 140 -3.57 -20.11 -9.32
N CYS A 141 -3.20 -19.53 -8.19
CA CYS A 141 -2.08 -18.60 -8.08
C CYS A 141 -1.08 -19.06 -7.02
N LEU A 142 0.18 -18.65 -7.19
CA LEU A 142 1.15 -18.71 -6.09
C LEU A 142 0.88 -17.55 -5.16
N ALA A 143 0.83 -17.79 -3.86
CA ALA A 143 0.39 -16.81 -2.88
C ALA A 143 1.28 -15.55 -2.83
N PRO A 144 0.79 -14.37 -3.25
CA PRO A 144 1.49 -13.09 -3.01
C PRO A 144 1.21 -12.54 -1.60
N THR A 145 0.10 -13.00 -1.00
CA THR A 145 -0.47 -12.73 0.33
C THR A 145 -1.66 -13.70 0.52
N HIS A 146 -2.35 -13.66 1.65
CA HIS A 146 -3.29 -14.68 2.10
C HIS A 146 -4.63 -14.17 2.65
N GLU A 147 -5.05 -12.92 2.36
CA GLU A 147 -6.33 -12.38 2.88
C GLU A 147 -7.53 -13.27 2.54
N GLU A 148 -7.61 -13.78 1.31
CA GLU A 148 -8.70 -14.64 0.85
C GLU A 148 -8.75 -15.98 1.59
N GLU A 149 -7.60 -16.65 1.68
CA GLU A 149 -7.48 -18.00 2.22
C GLU A 149 -7.77 -18.01 3.72
N ILE A 150 -7.21 -17.06 4.47
CA ILE A 150 -7.42 -16.95 5.92
C ILE A 150 -8.87 -16.56 6.24
N THR A 151 -9.48 -15.68 5.43
CA THR A 151 -10.88 -15.28 5.62
C THR A 151 -11.82 -16.46 5.43
N LYS A 152 -11.61 -17.24 4.36
CA LYS A 152 -12.36 -18.46 4.11
C LYS A 152 -12.22 -19.45 5.27
N LEU A 153 -11.00 -19.65 5.78
CA LEU A 153 -10.74 -20.55 6.90
C LEU A 153 -11.52 -20.13 8.14
N VAL A 154 -11.41 -18.86 8.55
CA VAL A 154 -12.07 -18.36 9.76
C VAL A 154 -13.60 -18.35 9.62
N ALA A 155 -14.12 -18.07 8.42
CA ALA A 155 -15.56 -18.07 8.15
C ALA A 155 -16.23 -19.44 8.38
N GLN A 156 -15.48 -20.54 8.32
CA GLN A 156 -16.02 -21.90 8.52
C GLN A 156 -16.34 -22.19 10.00
N ASP A 157 -15.55 -21.63 10.92
CA ASP A 157 -15.57 -22.01 12.33
C ASP A 157 -16.06 -20.91 13.27
N VAL A 158 -15.98 -19.64 12.86
CA VAL A 158 -16.30 -18.49 13.69
C VAL A 158 -17.66 -17.91 13.30
N THR A 159 -18.63 -18.03 14.20
CA THR A 159 -20.02 -17.62 13.95
C THR A 159 -20.57 -16.64 14.97
N SER A 160 -19.83 -16.36 16.07
CA SER A 160 -20.28 -15.49 17.16
C SER A 160 -19.21 -14.50 17.61
N TYR A 161 -19.63 -13.30 18.00
CA TYR A 161 -18.76 -12.29 18.61
C TYR A 161 -17.97 -12.81 19.83
N ARG A 162 -18.46 -13.85 20.52
CA ARG A 162 -17.79 -14.46 21.70
C ARG A 162 -16.51 -15.21 21.36
N GLN A 163 -16.32 -15.56 20.09
CA GLN A 163 -15.11 -16.22 19.59
C GLN A 163 -14.04 -15.20 19.15
N LEU A 164 -14.35 -13.90 19.18
CA LEU A 164 -13.47 -12.82 18.74
C LEU A 164 -12.86 -12.08 19.95
N PRO A 165 -11.66 -11.48 19.82
CA PRO A 165 -10.86 -11.39 18.59
C PRO A 165 -10.09 -12.66 18.26
N VAL A 166 -9.96 -12.95 16.97
CA VAL A 166 -9.06 -14.01 16.46
C VAL A 166 -7.83 -13.35 15.85
N ARG A 167 -6.64 -13.84 16.20
CA ARG A 167 -5.35 -13.31 15.74
C ARG A 167 -4.47 -14.45 15.26
N LEU A 168 -4.25 -14.51 13.95
CA LEU A 168 -3.61 -15.63 13.28
C LEU A 168 -2.49 -15.15 12.38
N TYR A 169 -1.31 -15.76 12.48
CA TYR A 169 -0.16 -15.35 11.68
C TYR A 169 0.63 -16.53 11.13
N GLN A 170 1.42 -16.28 10.10
CA GLN A 170 2.41 -17.21 9.58
C GLN A 170 3.70 -16.47 9.23
N ILE A 171 4.77 -17.23 9.02
CA ILE A 171 6.05 -16.74 8.50
C ILE A 171 6.44 -17.68 7.38
N ASP A 172 6.14 -17.31 6.15
CA ASP A 172 6.28 -18.21 5.00
C ASP A 172 6.64 -17.44 3.73
N ARG A 173 6.96 -18.19 2.67
CA ARG A 173 7.29 -17.65 1.35
C ARG A 173 6.06 -16.99 0.71
N LYS A 174 6.34 -15.99 -0.10
CA LYS A 174 5.39 -15.24 -0.92
C LYS A 174 5.97 -15.04 -2.31
N PHE A 175 5.09 -14.94 -3.29
CA PHE A 175 5.44 -14.84 -4.70
C PHE A 175 4.76 -13.65 -5.35
N ARG A 176 5.54 -12.71 -5.88
CA ARG A 176 5.03 -11.56 -6.64
C ARG A 176 5.83 -11.44 -7.92
N ASP A 177 5.19 -11.33 -9.08
CA ASP A 177 5.89 -11.23 -10.36
C ASP A 177 6.38 -9.80 -10.60
N GLU A 178 7.33 -9.40 -9.76
CA GLU A 178 7.88 -8.07 -9.70
C GLU A 178 8.68 -7.74 -10.97
N MET A 179 8.29 -6.66 -11.65
CA MET A 179 8.94 -6.20 -12.88
C MET A 179 10.32 -5.60 -12.60
N ARG A 180 10.51 -4.92 -11.46
CA ARG A 180 11.74 -4.18 -11.15
C ARG A 180 12.54 -4.83 -10.01
N VAL A 181 13.29 -5.88 -10.31
CA VAL A 181 14.07 -6.64 -9.31
C VAL A 181 15.56 -6.30 -9.26
N ARG A 182 15.91 -5.02 -9.11
CA ARG A 182 17.32 -4.55 -9.17
C ARG A 182 18.00 -4.33 -7.82
N THR A 183 17.30 -4.56 -6.70
CA THR A 183 17.80 -4.24 -5.35
C THR A 183 18.05 -5.49 -4.49
N GLY A 184 18.23 -6.66 -5.12
CA GLY A 184 18.51 -7.89 -4.40
C GLY A 184 17.30 -8.41 -3.63
N VAL A 185 17.51 -8.79 -2.37
CA VAL A 185 16.42 -9.26 -1.48
C VAL A 185 15.49 -8.15 -1.00
N LEU A 186 15.80 -6.88 -1.30
CA LEU A 186 14.92 -5.75 -0.99
C LEU A 186 13.66 -5.78 -1.86
N ARG A 187 13.78 -6.17 -3.13
CA ARG A 187 12.66 -6.30 -4.07
C ARG A 187 12.85 -7.55 -4.92
N ALA A 188 12.29 -8.66 -4.44
CA ALA A 188 12.43 -10.00 -5.00
C ALA A 188 11.06 -10.56 -5.42
N ARG A 189 11.07 -11.51 -6.38
CA ARG A 189 9.87 -12.22 -6.83
C ARG A 189 9.45 -13.33 -5.88
N GLU A 190 10.40 -13.89 -5.16
CA GLU A 190 10.20 -14.87 -4.10
C GLU A 190 10.87 -14.36 -2.83
N PHE A 191 10.11 -14.26 -1.74
CA PHE A 191 10.59 -13.68 -0.48
C PHE A 191 9.87 -14.27 0.72
N ILE A 192 10.42 -14.11 1.93
CA ILE A 192 9.78 -14.57 3.16
C ILE A 192 9.10 -13.38 3.82
N MET A 193 7.84 -13.57 4.19
CA MET A 193 7.03 -12.56 4.86
C MET A 193 6.40 -13.17 6.10
N LYS A 194 6.34 -12.36 7.17
CA LYS A 194 5.41 -12.59 8.25
C LYS A 194 4.14 -11.85 7.94
N ASP A 195 3.01 -12.52 7.92
CA ASP A 195 1.66 -11.98 7.66
C ASP A 195 0.74 -12.39 8.80
N LEU A 196 0.10 -11.41 9.42
CA LEU A 196 -0.81 -11.53 10.57
C LEU A 196 -2.16 -11.02 10.10
N TYR A 197 -3.22 -11.73 10.45
CA TYR A 197 -4.60 -11.40 10.16
C TYR A 197 -5.39 -11.39 11.46
N THR A 198 -6.17 -10.34 11.65
CA THR A 198 -7.05 -10.21 12.82
C THR A 198 -8.49 -10.12 12.38
N PHE A 199 -9.37 -10.70 13.19
CA PHE A 199 -10.80 -10.66 13.03
C PHE A 199 -11.41 -10.16 14.34
N ASP A 200 -12.15 -9.07 14.24
CA ASP A 200 -12.70 -8.32 15.37
C ASP A 200 -14.23 -8.17 15.17
N ALA A 201 -14.96 -8.03 16.28
CA ALA A 201 -16.43 -8.05 16.25
C ALA A 201 -17.05 -6.79 15.63
N ASP A 202 -16.36 -5.66 15.73
CA ASP A 202 -16.79 -4.36 15.24
C ASP A 202 -15.58 -3.44 14.94
N GLU A 203 -15.86 -2.28 14.35
CA GLU A 203 -14.83 -1.35 13.85
C GLU A 203 -14.01 -0.74 14.99
N SER A 204 -14.62 -0.52 16.16
CA SER A 204 -13.93 0.01 17.33
C SER A 204 -12.92 -1.00 17.86
N ALA A 205 -13.31 -2.27 17.98
CA ALA A 205 -12.43 -3.37 18.37
C ALA A 205 -11.29 -3.55 17.34
N ALA A 206 -11.60 -3.52 16.04
CA ALA A 206 -10.60 -3.60 14.99
C ALA A 206 -9.58 -2.46 15.06
N ARG A 207 -10.03 -1.23 15.34
CA ARG A 207 -9.13 -0.08 15.54
C ARG A 207 -8.22 -0.26 16.75
N GLN A 208 -8.75 -0.76 17.87
CA GLN A 208 -7.92 -1.07 19.05
C GLN A 208 -6.88 -2.15 18.75
N THR A 209 -7.27 -3.24 18.09
CA THR A 209 -6.35 -4.30 17.66
C THR A 209 -5.29 -3.74 16.70
N TYR A 210 -5.67 -2.88 15.75
CA TYR A 210 -4.75 -2.21 14.84
C TYR A 210 -3.68 -1.38 15.57
N ASP A 211 -4.08 -0.55 16.53
CA ASP A 211 -3.14 0.26 17.31
C ASP A 211 -2.24 -0.60 18.24
N GLN A 212 -2.75 -1.74 18.75
CA GLN A 212 -1.94 -2.72 19.48
C GLN A 212 -0.86 -3.36 18.59
N VAL A 213 -1.20 -3.77 17.36
CA VAL A 213 -0.22 -4.36 16.44
C VAL A 213 0.87 -3.35 16.07
N ARG A 214 0.50 -2.09 15.81
CA ARG A 214 1.47 -1.02 15.54
C ARG A 214 2.41 -0.79 16.73
N ALA A 215 1.88 -0.79 17.95
CA ALA A 215 2.71 -0.71 19.16
C ALA A 215 3.68 -1.90 19.28
N ALA A 216 3.22 -3.12 19.01
CA ALA A 216 4.06 -4.32 19.02
C ALA A 216 5.16 -4.27 17.95
N TYR A 217 4.87 -3.75 16.75
CA TYR A 217 5.87 -3.58 15.69
C TYR A 217 6.93 -2.54 16.07
N ARG A 218 6.53 -1.40 16.65
CA ARG A 218 7.49 -0.41 17.19
C ARG A 218 8.42 -1.02 18.24
N ALA A 219 7.85 -1.76 19.20
CA ALA A 219 8.64 -2.44 20.23
C ALA A 219 9.55 -3.54 19.65
N LEU A 220 9.09 -4.26 18.62
CA LEU A 220 9.89 -5.24 17.89
C LEU A 220 11.13 -4.59 17.25
N PHE A 221 10.96 -3.51 16.48
CA PHE A 221 12.10 -2.85 15.85
C PHE A 221 13.08 -2.26 16.88
N GLN A 222 12.57 -1.72 18.00
CA GLN A 222 13.39 -1.29 19.12
C GLN A 222 14.21 -2.45 19.72
N ARG A 223 13.61 -3.63 19.95
CA ARG A 223 14.32 -4.83 20.42
C ARG A 223 15.38 -5.33 19.44
N LEU A 224 15.14 -5.17 18.14
CA LEU A 224 16.10 -5.50 17.08
C LEU A 224 17.23 -4.45 16.96
N GLY A 225 17.15 -3.33 17.67
CA GLY A 225 18.10 -2.21 17.54
C GLY A 225 17.96 -1.44 16.23
N ILE A 226 16.85 -1.61 15.52
CA ILE A 226 16.60 -1.01 14.20
C ILE A 226 15.78 0.27 14.38
N LYS A 227 16.30 1.39 13.83
CA LYS A 227 15.59 2.68 13.82
C LYS A 227 14.55 2.72 12.70
N ALA A 228 13.45 1.99 12.88
CA ALA A 228 12.31 2.05 11.97
C ALA A 228 11.45 3.30 12.24
N LEU A 229 11.07 3.98 11.16
CA LEU A 229 10.09 5.06 11.15
C LEU A 229 8.73 4.49 10.78
N GLU A 230 7.68 5.05 11.37
CA GLU A 230 6.31 4.71 11.04
C GLU A 230 5.72 5.86 10.22
N ALA A 231 5.22 5.55 9.03
CA ALA A 231 4.68 6.53 8.09
C ALA A 231 3.22 6.20 7.76
N ARG A 232 2.35 7.22 7.65
CA ARG A 232 1.04 7.01 7.01
C ARG A 232 1.22 6.69 5.53
N ALA A 233 0.41 5.77 5.03
CA ALA A 233 0.53 5.25 3.67
C ALA A 233 -0.85 5.11 3.01
N ASP A 234 -0.83 4.80 1.71
CA ASP A 234 -2.04 4.41 0.99
C ASP A 234 -2.41 2.96 1.30
N SER A 235 -3.69 2.62 1.20
CA SER A 235 -4.15 1.24 1.37
C SER A 235 -4.05 0.43 0.06
N GLY A 236 -3.90 1.10 -1.09
CA GLY A 236 -3.65 0.49 -2.39
C GLY A 236 -4.60 -0.66 -2.76
N ASN A 237 -4.06 -1.68 -3.43
CA ASN A 237 -4.83 -2.85 -3.88
C ASN A 237 -5.22 -3.82 -2.76
N ILE A 238 -4.55 -3.75 -1.60
CA ILE A 238 -4.96 -4.51 -0.41
C ILE A 238 -6.28 -3.94 0.14
N GLY A 239 -6.46 -2.63 0.00
CA GLY A 239 -7.63 -1.87 0.45
C GLY A 239 -7.73 -1.73 1.95
N GLY A 240 -8.80 -1.07 2.37
CA GLY A 240 -8.99 -0.65 3.76
C GLY A 240 -9.23 0.85 3.87
N SER A 241 -9.40 1.31 5.10
CA SER A 241 -9.65 2.73 5.40
C SER A 241 -8.44 3.43 6.02
N PHE A 242 -7.46 2.67 6.53
CA PHE A 242 -6.34 3.22 7.28
C PHE A 242 -5.13 2.29 7.17
N SER A 243 -3.97 2.84 6.81
CA SER A 243 -2.73 2.08 6.74
C SER A 243 -1.49 2.86 7.22
N HIS A 244 -0.51 2.11 7.71
CA HIS A 244 0.80 2.61 8.14
C HIS A 244 1.88 1.66 7.65
N GLU A 245 2.92 2.24 7.08
CA GLU A 245 4.15 1.57 6.69
C GLU A 245 5.24 1.77 7.74
N PHE A 246 6.13 0.79 7.82
CA PHE A 246 7.32 0.81 8.67
C PHE A 246 8.54 0.83 7.76
N HIS A 247 9.37 1.85 7.90
CA HIS A 247 10.48 2.12 7.02
C HIS A 247 11.81 2.20 7.75
N ILE A 248 12.87 1.70 7.13
CA ILE A 248 14.24 1.91 7.60
C ILE A 248 14.89 2.98 6.71
N PRO A 249 15.32 4.12 7.25
CA PRO A 249 15.99 5.17 6.49
C PRO A 249 17.22 4.63 5.75
N SER A 250 17.23 4.78 4.42
CA SER A 250 18.35 4.34 3.58
C SER A 250 18.25 4.97 2.18
N PRO A 251 19.39 5.36 1.56
CA PRO A 251 19.41 5.81 0.18
C PRO A 251 19.01 4.73 -0.83
N ALA A 252 19.13 3.44 -0.47
CA ALA A 252 18.68 2.32 -1.30
C ALA A 252 17.16 2.11 -1.26
N GLY A 253 16.45 2.82 -0.38
CA GLY A 253 15.00 2.83 -0.30
C GLY A 253 14.33 3.32 -1.58
N GLU A 254 13.20 2.70 -1.94
CA GLU A 254 12.41 3.06 -3.11
C GLU A 254 11.35 4.12 -2.80
N ASP A 255 10.94 4.22 -1.54
CA ASP A 255 9.94 5.17 -1.07
C ASP A 255 10.56 6.50 -0.67
N THR A 256 9.80 7.57 -0.91
CA THR A 256 10.10 8.91 -0.43
C THR A 256 9.11 9.24 0.68
N LEU A 257 9.61 9.38 1.90
CA LEU A 257 8.86 9.86 3.04
C LEU A 257 9.02 11.36 3.18
N LEU A 258 7.96 12.03 3.64
CA LEU A 258 7.98 13.42 4.06
C LEU A 258 7.87 13.46 5.58
N ARG A 259 8.90 14.00 6.24
CA ARG A 259 9.02 14.03 7.70
C ARG A 259 9.16 15.45 8.23
N CYS A 260 8.40 15.78 9.26
CA CYS A 260 8.58 17.00 10.03
C CYS A 260 9.57 16.77 11.19
N THR A 261 10.65 17.53 11.25
CA THR A 261 11.65 17.45 12.32
C THR A 261 11.17 18.05 13.65
N THR A 262 10.14 18.91 13.62
CA THR A 262 9.59 19.56 14.82
C THR A 262 8.60 18.68 15.58
N CYS A 263 7.59 18.12 14.90
CA CYS A 263 6.51 17.36 15.55
C CYS A 263 6.59 15.84 15.30
N GLY A 264 7.51 15.37 14.46
CA GLY A 264 7.68 13.95 14.14
C GLY A 264 6.69 13.38 13.13
N TYR A 265 5.79 14.21 12.58
CA TYR A 265 4.89 13.80 11.49
C TYR A 265 5.66 13.13 10.36
N THR A 266 5.24 11.95 9.93
CA THR A 266 5.86 11.18 8.86
C THR A 266 4.78 10.54 8.00
N ALA A 267 4.86 10.72 6.68
CA ALA A 267 3.95 10.09 5.72
C ALA A 267 4.70 9.76 4.44
N ASN A 268 4.23 8.73 3.74
CA ASN A 268 4.61 8.51 2.36
C ASN A 268 4.17 9.72 1.53
N GLN A 269 4.99 10.16 0.56
CA GLN A 269 4.71 11.33 -0.27
C GLN A 269 3.31 11.26 -0.92
N GLU A 270 2.88 10.06 -1.32
CA GLU A 270 1.57 9.82 -1.94
C GLU A 270 0.38 10.11 -1.00
N CYS A 271 0.59 10.07 0.33
CA CYS A 271 -0.45 10.22 1.35
C CYS A 271 -0.18 11.37 2.33
N ALA A 272 0.81 12.20 2.07
CA ALA A 272 1.14 13.30 2.96
C ALA A 272 0.02 14.35 2.98
N ASP A 273 -0.51 14.66 4.16
CA ASP A 273 -1.49 15.74 4.32
C ASP A 273 -0.89 17.11 3.97
N THR A 274 -1.73 17.94 3.36
CA THR A 274 -1.36 19.30 2.98
C THR A 274 -1.22 20.19 4.21
N GLY A 275 -0.09 20.88 4.29
CA GLY A 275 0.11 21.93 5.28
C GLY A 275 -0.70 23.19 5.03
N PRO A 276 -0.68 24.15 5.97
CA PRO A 276 -1.21 25.48 5.72
C PRO A 276 -0.54 26.08 4.48
N ALA A 277 -1.36 26.70 3.63
CA ALA A 277 -0.90 27.37 2.41
C ALA A 277 0.21 28.37 2.77
N PRO A 278 1.32 28.40 2.02
CA PRO A 278 2.29 29.48 2.17
C PRO A 278 1.59 30.81 1.89
N VAL A 279 2.05 31.90 2.54
CA VAL A 279 1.58 33.25 2.20
C VAL A 279 1.74 33.43 0.69
N PRO A 280 0.67 33.72 -0.06
CA PRO A 280 0.76 33.64 -1.51
C PRO A 280 1.78 34.66 -2.05
N GLN A 281 2.82 34.19 -2.71
CA GLN A 281 3.89 35.05 -3.24
C GLN A 281 3.62 35.52 -4.67
N GLN A 282 2.67 34.90 -5.38
CA GLN A 282 2.35 35.20 -6.77
C GLN A 282 0.85 35.41 -6.98
N VAL A 283 0.53 36.59 -7.47
CA VAL A 283 -0.81 36.99 -7.90
C VAL A 283 -1.04 36.48 -9.31
N LEU A 284 -2.11 35.72 -9.54
CA LEU A 284 -2.51 35.31 -10.89
C LEU A 284 -2.80 36.56 -11.74
N SER A 285 -2.09 36.73 -12.86
CA SER A 285 -2.24 37.86 -13.79
C SER A 285 -3.31 37.61 -14.86
N ASP A 286 -3.71 38.65 -15.60
CA ASP A 286 -4.62 38.56 -16.76
C ASP A 286 -4.16 37.53 -17.82
N SER A 287 -2.86 37.19 -17.83
CA SER A 287 -2.31 36.11 -18.65
C SER A 287 -2.87 34.73 -18.32
N LEU A 288 -3.36 34.44 -17.10
CA LEU A 288 -4.03 33.18 -16.79
C LEU A 288 -5.36 33.07 -17.53
N LEU A 289 -6.15 34.14 -17.59
CA LEU A 289 -7.40 34.14 -18.35
C LEU A 289 -7.13 33.90 -19.85
N SER A 290 -6.08 34.53 -20.38
CA SER A 290 -5.63 34.31 -21.77
C SER A 290 -5.17 32.86 -22.00
N ALA A 291 -4.43 32.28 -21.05
CA ALA A 291 -4.01 30.88 -21.08
C ALA A 291 -5.21 29.91 -21.05
N ILE A 292 -6.16 30.12 -20.14
CA ILE A 292 -7.41 29.33 -20.07
C ILE A 292 -8.19 29.43 -21.38
N LYS A 293 -8.33 30.64 -21.94
CA LYS A 293 -8.98 30.85 -23.24
C LYS A 293 -8.28 30.08 -24.36
N HIS A 294 -6.95 30.07 -24.39
CA HIS A 294 -6.17 29.32 -25.37
C HIS A 294 -6.38 27.80 -25.26
N VAL A 295 -6.32 27.27 -24.03
CA VAL A 295 -6.56 25.84 -23.77
C VAL A 295 -7.97 25.42 -24.19
N LEU A 296 -8.98 26.26 -23.92
CA LEU A 296 -10.36 26.00 -24.38
C LEU A 296 -10.48 26.02 -25.92
N GLN A 297 -9.78 26.94 -26.59
CA GLN A 297 -9.73 26.96 -28.06
C GLN A 297 -9.07 25.70 -28.63
N GLN A 298 -7.95 25.26 -28.05
CA GLN A 298 -7.27 24.03 -28.46
C GLN A 298 -8.15 22.80 -28.22
N TRP A 299 -8.83 22.71 -27.07
CA TRP A 299 -9.79 21.62 -26.78
C TRP A 299 -10.86 21.48 -27.86
N HIS A 300 -11.45 22.61 -28.29
CA HIS A 300 -12.43 22.63 -29.36
C HIS A 300 -11.84 22.22 -30.72
N GLN A 301 -10.56 22.51 -30.99
CA GLN A 301 -9.89 22.10 -32.23
C GLN A 301 -9.56 20.62 -32.29
N VAL A 302 -9.25 19.98 -31.15
CA VAL A 302 -8.85 18.56 -31.07
C VAL A 302 -10.00 17.60 -30.76
N ASN A 303 -11.25 18.07 -30.80
CA ASN A 303 -12.46 17.30 -30.44
C ASN A 303 -12.33 16.54 -29.09
N GLY A 304 -11.61 17.10 -28.13
CA GLY A 304 -11.46 16.52 -26.78
C GLY A 304 -10.56 15.28 -26.65
N THR A 305 -9.72 14.98 -27.64
CA THR A 305 -8.84 13.78 -27.64
C THR A 305 -7.51 13.97 -26.89
N GLN A 306 -7.09 15.21 -26.62
CA GLN A 306 -5.82 15.53 -26.00
C GLN A 306 -5.97 15.80 -24.49
N GLN A 307 -5.07 15.24 -23.68
CA GLN A 307 -5.20 15.22 -22.21
C GLN A 307 -4.31 16.21 -21.47
N MET A 308 -3.36 16.80 -22.20
CA MET A 308 -2.39 17.75 -21.68
C MET A 308 -2.23 18.83 -22.75
N PHE A 309 -2.52 20.06 -22.38
CA PHE A 309 -2.37 21.21 -23.27
C PHE A 309 -1.22 22.04 -22.75
N ASP A 310 -0.17 22.11 -23.55
CA ASP A 310 0.91 23.03 -23.29
C ASP A 310 0.38 24.45 -23.47
N LEU A 311 0.61 25.28 -22.45
CA LEU A 311 0.37 26.71 -22.55
C LEU A 311 1.19 27.29 -23.71
N PRO A 312 0.78 28.42 -24.32
CA PRO A 312 1.51 29.04 -25.41
C PRO A 312 3.01 29.10 -25.09
N GLN A 313 3.85 28.65 -26.04
CA GLN A 313 5.31 28.51 -25.92
C GLN A 313 6.05 29.80 -25.48
N ASP A 314 5.36 30.92 -25.42
CA ASP A 314 5.91 32.26 -25.22
C ASP A 314 5.77 32.79 -23.78
N SER A 315 5.68 31.91 -22.78
CA SER A 315 5.31 32.38 -21.45
C SER A 315 6.09 31.67 -20.35
N ASN A 316 7.01 32.42 -19.74
CA ASN A 316 7.78 32.08 -18.54
C ASN A 316 6.85 32.08 -17.30
N LEU A 317 5.64 31.51 -17.45
CA LEU A 317 4.58 31.53 -16.44
C LEU A 317 4.95 30.58 -15.30
N PRO A 318 4.68 30.98 -14.06
CA PRO A 318 5.01 30.17 -12.89
C PRO A 318 3.99 29.05 -12.63
N TYR A 319 3.05 28.80 -13.55
CA TYR A 319 1.98 27.82 -13.41
C TYR A 319 1.76 27.00 -14.69
N HIS A 320 1.16 25.82 -14.54
CA HIS A 320 0.67 24.98 -15.63
C HIS A 320 -0.81 24.63 -15.41
N ILE A 321 -1.49 24.25 -16.50
CA ILE A 321 -2.91 23.95 -16.50
C ILE A 321 -3.12 22.48 -16.84
N VAL A 322 -3.91 21.78 -16.03
CA VAL A 322 -4.34 20.41 -16.29
C VAL A 322 -5.85 20.40 -16.53
N LEU A 323 -6.28 19.79 -17.63
CA LEU A 323 -7.71 19.59 -17.92
C LEU A 323 -8.18 18.27 -17.32
N GLY A 324 -9.28 18.33 -16.57
CA GLY A 324 -10.03 17.17 -16.09
C GLY A 324 -11.44 17.17 -16.68
N ALA A 325 -11.97 15.99 -16.97
CA ALA A 325 -13.37 15.81 -17.30
C ALA A 325 -14.08 15.23 -16.07
N ALA A 326 -15.29 15.70 -15.79
CA ALA A 326 -16.13 15.17 -14.73
C ALA A 326 -17.52 14.80 -15.27
N ARG A 327 -18.09 13.70 -14.78
CA ARG A 327 -19.48 13.28 -15.08
C ARG A 327 -20.36 13.39 -13.86
N HIS A 328 -21.66 13.59 -14.09
CA HIS A 328 -22.64 13.59 -13.03
C HIS A 328 -22.89 12.15 -12.52
N VAL A 329 -22.84 11.95 -11.20
CA VAL A 329 -22.88 10.62 -10.55
C VAL A 329 -24.17 9.84 -10.84
N THR A 330 -25.30 10.52 -11.09
CA THR A 330 -26.61 9.88 -11.33
C THR A 330 -26.98 9.68 -12.80
N SER A 331 -26.12 10.10 -13.75
CA SER A 331 -26.42 10.00 -15.19
C SER A 331 -25.75 8.79 -15.81
N SER A 332 -26.54 7.80 -16.24
CA SER A 332 -26.07 6.73 -17.14
C SER A 332 -25.83 7.21 -18.58
N ALA A 333 -26.23 8.45 -18.90
CA ALA A 333 -26.04 9.06 -20.19
C ALA A 333 -24.70 9.80 -20.25
N THR A 334 -23.89 9.49 -21.25
CA THR A 334 -22.62 10.13 -21.64
C THR A 334 -22.78 11.57 -22.15
N SER A 335 -23.98 12.16 -22.07
CA SER A 335 -24.36 13.38 -22.78
C SER A 335 -24.08 14.69 -22.04
N ASN A 336 -23.73 14.67 -20.75
CA ASN A 336 -23.41 15.86 -19.96
C ASN A 336 -22.03 15.72 -19.27
N VAL A 337 -20.97 15.93 -20.05
CA VAL A 337 -19.59 16.00 -19.54
C VAL A 337 -19.28 17.44 -19.16
N HIS A 338 -18.84 17.65 -17.91
CA HIS A 338 -18.38 18.93 -17.42
C HIS A 338 -16.85 18.98 -17.54
N LEU A 339 -16.36 20.08 -18.12
CA LEU A 339 -14.92 20.33 -18.16
C LEU A 339 -14.53 21.08 -16.89
N THR A 340 -13.48 20.58 -16.24
CA THR A 340 -12.86 21.18 -15.06
C THR A 340 -11.42 21.51 -15.38
N ILE A 341 -10.98 22.72 -15.02
CA ILE A 341 -9.59 23.14 -15.21
C ILE A 341 -8.91 23.16 -13.85
N ALA A 342 -7.80 22.45 -13.69
CA ALA A 342 -6.95 22.56 -12.51
C ALA A 342 -5.72 23.43 -12.86
N VAL A 343 -5.45 24.45 -12.05
CA VAL A 343 -4.31 25.36 -12.21
C VAL A 343 -3.34 25.13 -11.06
N LEU A 344 -2.08 24.81 -11.38
CA LEU A 344 -1.05 24.45 -10.41
C LEU A 344 0.24 25.24 -10.68
N GLN A 345 1.10 25.41 -9.67
CA GLN A 345 2.47 25.90 -9.88
C GLN A 345 3.24 24.99 -10.86
N LYS A 346 4.15 25.56 -11.65
CA LYS A 346 4.84 24.88 -12.76
C LYS A 346 5.59 23.61 -12.34
N ASP A 347 6.10 23.57 -11.12
CA ASP A 347 6.91 22.50 -10.51
C ASP A 347 6.09 21.49 -9.69
N ARG A 348 4.76 21.64 -9.64
CA ARG A 348 3.86 20.74 -8.91
C ARG A 348 3.19 19.74 -9.84
N HIS A 349 2.70 18.65 -9.26
CA HIS A 349 1.95 17.64 -9.98
C HIS A 349 0.58 17.46 -9.35
N LEU A 350 -0.43 17.25 -10.20
CA LEU A 350 -1.80 17.04 -9.77
C LEU A 350 -1.92 15.72 -9.00
N ASP A 351 -2.59 15.77 -7.85
CA ASP A 351 -3.04 14.60 -7.12
C ASP A 351 -4.50 14.30 -7.52
N HIS A 352 -4.72 13.15 -8.15
CA HIS A 352 -6.03 12.77 -8.66
C HIS A 352 -7.07 12.52 -7.56
N HIS A 353 -6.66 12.06 -6.37
CA HIS A 353 -7.57 11.86 -5.25
C HIS A 353 -8.01 13.20 -4.67
N ARG A 354 -7.09 14.17 -4.61
CA ARG A 354 -7.42 15.54 -4.21
C ARG A 354 -8.30 16.25 -5.22
N LEU A 355 -8.04 16.04 -6.51
CA LEU A 355 -8.92 16.51 -7.58
C LEU A 355 -10.34 15.97 -7.36
N ALA A 356 -10.49 14.66 -7.18
CA ALA A 356 -11.79 14.03 -6.96
C ALA A 356 -12.52 14.57 -5.72
N ARG A 357 -11.80 14.90 -4.64
CA ARG A 357 -12.37 15.52 -3.43
C ARG A 357 -12.71 17.00 -3.60
N ALA A 358 -12.01 17.71 -4.48
CA ALA A 358 -12.25 19.12 -4.77
C ALA A 358 -13.43 19.33 -5.74
N LEU A 359 -13.78 18.32 -6.53
CA LEU A 359 -15.02 18.29 -7.30
C LEU A 359 -16.24 18.28 -6.36
N ALA A 360 -17.33 18.92 -6.77
CA ALA A 360 -18.56 18.91 -5.98
C ALA A 360 -19.15 17.48 -5.90
N PRO A 361 -19.86 17.10 -4.81
CA PRO A 361 -20.23 15.70 -4.50
C PRO A 361 -21.02 14.98 -5.59
N GLU A 362 -21.73 15.72 -6.43
CA GLU A 362 -22.50 15.22 -7.55
C GLU A 362 -21.66 14.90 -8.81
N TRP A 363 -20.34 15.12 -8.75
CA TRP A 363 -19.40 14.91 -9.86
C TRP A 363 -18.34 13.85 -9.54
N GLU A 364 -18.08 12.99 -10.52
CA GLU A 364 -17.00 12.00 -10.47
C GLU A 364 -15.93 12.36 -11.51
N ALA A 365 -14.66 12.38 -11.08
CA ALA A 365 -13.52 12.58 -11.98
C ALA A 365 -13.45 11.43 -13.00
N MET A 366 -13.38 11.77 -14.28
CA MET A 366 -13.21 10.79 -15.35
C MET A 366 -11.78 10.85 -15.91
N PRO A 367 -11.19 9.69 -16.25
CA PRO A 367 -10.05 9.67 -17.14
C PRO A 367 -10.45 10.29 -18.47
N LEU A 368 -9.66 11.22 -19.02
CA LEU A 368 -10.02 11.88 -20.29
C LEU A 368 -10.17 10.89 -21.46
N HIS A 369 -9.52 9.72 -21.43
CA HIS A 369 -9.67 8.67 -22.43
C HIS A 369 -10.98 7.87 -22.31
N ALA A 370 -11.71 8.03 -21.20
CA ALA A 370 -13.02 7.43 -20.98
C ALA A 370 -14.17 8.32 -21.51
N LEU A 371 -13.84 9.48 -22.11
CA LEU A 371 -14.76 10.17 -22.99
C LEU A 371 -14.99 9.26 -24.20
N PRO A 372 -16.25 9.07 -24.65
CA PRO A 372 -16.52 8.19 -25.78
C PRO A 372 -15.79 8.70 -27.03
N ASN A 373 -14.66 8.07 -27.36
CA ASN A 373 -14.11 8.04 -28.70
C ASN A 373 -14.96 7.03 -29.47
N ASP A 374 -16.09 7.45 -30.00
CA ASP A 374 -16.93 6.55 -30.79
C ASP A 374 -16.28 6.33 -32.18
N SER A 375 -15.32 5.40 -32.22
CA SER A 375 -14.79 4.82 -33.46
C SER A 375 -14.79 3.29 -33.42
N THR A 376 -15.53 2.67 -32.49
CA THR A 376 -15.72 1.20 -32.43
C THR A 376 -17.19 0.77 -32.46
N LEU A 377 -18.04 1.53 -33.17
CA LEU A 377 -19.30 1.02 -33.70
C LEU A 377 -19.09 0.61 -35.16
N SER A 378 -19.53 -0.59 -35.50
CA SER A 378 -19.51 -1.16 -36.85
C SER A 378 -19.97 -0.16 -37.92
N ALA A 379 -19.30 -0.18 -39.07
CA ALA A 379 -19.36 0.80 -40.15
C ALA A 379 -20.72 1.07 -40.83
N ASP A 380 -21.84 0.57 -40.31
CA ASP A 380 -23.17 0.74 -40.91
C ASP A 380 -24.24 1.00 -39.85
N SER A 381 -24.12 2.09 -39.07
CA SER A 381 -25.25 2.91 -38.59
C SER A 381 -24.78 3.95 -37.56
N CYS A 382 -25.20 5.20 -37.77
CA CYS A 382 -25.09 6.33 -36.83
C CYS A 382 -23.69 6.88 -36.55
N ILE A 383 -23.21 7.75 -37.44
CA ILE A 383 -22.33 8.87 -37.08
C ILE A 383 -23.02 9.65 -35.94
N PRO A 384 -22.41 9.87 -34.75
CA PRO A 384 -22.94 10.83 -33.80
C PRO A 384 -22.79 12.24 -34.43
N GLN A 385 -23.86 12.77 -35.01
CA GLN A 385 -23.88 14.08 -35.66
C GLN A 385 -23.85 15.27 -34.67
N GLN A 386 -23.43 15.09 -33.42
CA GLN A 386 -23.39 16.20 -32.45
C GLN A 386 -22.08 16.20 -31.65
N PRO A 387 -21.33 17.32 -31.63
CA PRO A 387 -20.21 17.47 -30.72
C PRO A 387 -20.73 17.35 -29.28
N LEU A 388 -20.05 16.59 -28.44
CA LEU A 388 -20.30 16.57 -27.00
C LEU A 388 -20.40 18.03 -26.54
N ARG A 389 -21.54 18.42 -25.94
CA ARG A 389 -21.73 19.76 -25.37
C ARG A 389 -20.88 19.88 -24.10
N THR A 390 -19.56 19.93 -24.24
CA THR A 390 -18.63 20.13 -23.13
C THR A 390 -18.77 21.56 -22.64
N ARG A 391 -19.24 21.74 -21.40
CA ARG A 391 -19.35 23.06 -20.77
C ARG A 391 -18.24 23.18 -19.73
N LEU A 392 -17.44 24.24 -19.82
CA LEU A 392 -16.56 24.62 -18.71
C LEU A 392 -17.44 25.14 -17.58
N THR A 393 -17.39 24.47 -16.43
CA THR A 393 -18.18 24.92 -15.27
C THR A 393 -17.32 25.30 -14.08
N GLN A 394 -16.09 24.79 -14.00
CA GLN A 394 -15.25 24.96 -12.82
C GLN A 394 -13.78 25.17 -13.19
N VAL A 395 -13.14 26.13 -12.51
CA VAL A 395 -11.69 26.30 -12.47
C VAL A 395 -11.24 26.10 -11.02
N LEU A 396 -10.50 25.02 -10.78
CA LEU A 396 -9.87 24.70 -9.51
C LEU A 396 -8.46 25.31 -9.51
N VAL A 397 -8.15 26.10 -8.49
CA VAL A 397 -6.84 26.72 -8.32
C VAL A 397 -6.18 26.10 -7.11
N ASP A 398 -4.95 25.59 -7.30
CA ASP A 398 -4.19 24.98 -6.22
C ASP A 398 -3.87 25.99 -5.11
N HIS A 399 -3.91 25.51 -3.87
CA HIS A 399 -3.75 26.34 -2.69
C HIS A 399 -2.42 27.10 -2.56
N HIS A 400 -1.38 26.72 -3.31
CA HIS A 400 -0.10 27.45 -3.36
C HIS A 400 -0.15 28.72 -4.24
N LEU A 401 -1.24 28.95 -4.99
CA LEU A 401 -1.45 30.13 -5.83
C LEU A 401 -2.41 31.13 -5.16
N ALA A 402 -2.16 32.44 -5.34
CA ALA A 402 -3.05 33.50 -4.88
C ALA A 402 -4.06 33.92 -5.95
N PHE A 403 -5.31 34.15 -5.54
CA PHE A 403 -6.22 34.95 -6.35
C PHE A 403 -5.79 36.43 -6.37
N PRO A 404 -6.02 37.16 -7.48
CA PRO A 404 -5.64 38.56 -7.63
C PRO A 404 -6.44 39.56 -6.80
N THR A 405 -7.35 39.16 -5.90
CA THR A 405 -8.13 40.14 -5.12
C THR A 405 -8.48 39.65 -3.71
N ASN A 406 -8.54 40.61 -2.78
CA ASN A 406 -9.01 40.51 -1.40
C ASN A 406 -10.51 40.12 -1.30
N ARG A 407 -10.92 38.93 -1.78
CA ARG A 407 -12.30 38.44 -1.70
C ARG A 407 -12.38 36.91 -1.46
N PRO A 408 -13.39 36.42 -0.70
CA PRO A 408 -13.49 35.03 -0.28
C PRO A 408 -13.75 34.06 -1.44
N ALA A 409 -13.39 32.78 -1.20
CA ALA A 409 -13.59 31.65 -2.10
C ALA A 409 -15.05 31.51 -2.56
N ASN A 410 -15.25 31.10 -3.82
CA ASN A 410 -16.51 31.00 -4.56
C ASN A 410 -16.94 32.32 -5.24
N ILE A 411 -16.18 32.74 -6.26
CA ILE A 411 -16.63 33.77 -7.20
C ILE A 411 -17.12 33.08 -8.47
N THR A 412 -18.33 33.42 -8.89
CA THR A 412 -18.83 33.19 -10.25
C THR A 412 -18.38 34.35 -11.13
N MET A 413 -17.28 34.20 -11.87
CA MET A 413 -16.83 35.23 -12.81
C MET A 413 -17.36 34.94 -14.22
N PRO A 414 -18.01 35.90 -14.89
CA PRO A 414 -18.23 35.80 -16.32
C PRO A 414 -16.89 35.99 -17.04
N LEU A 415 -16.45 34.99 -17.82
CA LEU A 415 -15.40 35.22 -18.81
C LEU A 415 -16.01 36.07 -19.93
N THR A 416 -15.79 37.39 -19.87
CA THR A 416 -16.13 38.26 -20.99
C THR A 416 -15.35 37.79 -22.22
N ASN A 417 -16.09 37.52 -23.30
CA ASN A 417 -15.64 37.01 -24.60
C ASN A 417 -15.43 35.49 -24.74
N VAL A 418 -16.08 34.65 -23.93
CA VAL A 418 -16.31 33.22 -24.29
C VAL A 418 -17.79 33.03 -24.62
N PRO A 419 -18.20 32.41 -25.74
CA PRO A 419 -19.59 32.43 -26.24
C PRO A 419 -20.61 31.60 -25.44
N HIS A 420 -20.32 31.25 -24.18
CA HIS A 420 -21.16 30.36 -23.38
C HIS A 420 -21.55 31.00 -22.04
N THR A 421 -22.87 31.20 -21.91
CA THR A 421 -23.60 31.97 -20.90
C THR A 421 -23.86 31.21 -19.60
N HIS A 422 -22.80 30.69 -18.97
CA HIS A 422 -22.87 30.20 -17.59
C HIS A 422 -21.69 30.73 -16.76
N PRO A 423 -21.92 31.10 -15.50
CA PRO A 423 -20.88 31.71 -14.70
C PRO A 423 -19.91 30.61 -14.22
N ILE A 424 -18.59 30.83 -14.40
CA ILE A 424 -17.57 29.85 -14.05
C ILE A 424 -17.30 29.93 -12.56
N VAL A 425 -17.38 28.79 -11.88
CA VAL A 425 -17.08 28.69 -10.45
C VAL A 425 -15.58 28.54 -10.27
N TRP A 426 -14.99 29.43 -9.48
CA TRP A 426 -13.59 29.34 -9.07
C TRP A 426 -13.49 28.75 -7.67
N VAL A 427 -12.75 27.65 -7.52
CA VAL A 427 -12.60 26.94 -6.25
C VAL A 427 -11.12 26.91 -5.88
N HIS A 428 -10.79 27.31 -4.65
CA HIS A 428 -9.45 27.16 -4.10
C HIS A 428 -9.40 25.85 -3.30
N ALA A 429 -8.48 24.96 -3.65
CA ALA A 429 -8.38 23.66 -3.02
C ALA A 429 -6.92 23.17 -3.04
N PRO A 430 -6.52 22.28 -2.11
CA PRO A 430 -5.27 21.57 -2.25
C PRO A 430 -5.41 20.55 -3.38
N LEU A 431 -4.73 20.78 -4.51
CA LEU A 431 -4.82 19.93 -5.71
C LEU A 431 -3.51 19.20 -5.99
N SER A 432 -2.39 19.78 -5.59
CA SER A 432 -1.06 19.24 -5.82
C SER A 432 -0.68 18.14 -4.83
N GLN A 433 0.19 17.22 -5.26
CA GLN A 433 0.92 16.33 -4.38
C GLN A 433 1.81 17.17 -3.43
N VAL A 434 1.94 16.72 -2.18
CA VAL A 434 2.83 17.38 -1.21
C VAL A 434 4.28 17.04 -1.56
N GLN A 435 5.15 18.03 -1.40
CA GLN A 435 6.57 17.91 -1.73
C GLN A 435 7.46 18.27 -0.55
N ALA A 436 8.76 18.01 -0.70
CA ALA A 436 9.77 18.53 0.20
C ALA A 436 9.64 20.05 0.34
N ASN A 437 9.94 20.56 1.53
CA ASN A 437 9.84 21.96 1.94
C ASN A 437 8.41 22.52 2.10
N ASP A 438 7.35 21.73 1.84
CA ASP A 438 5.99 22.13 2.18
C ASP A 438 5.80 22.28 3.69
N SER A 439 4.83 23.11 4.08
CA SER A 439 4.48 23.32 5.49
C SER A 439 4.01 22.02 6.12
N CYS A 440 4.37 21.77 7.38
CA CYS A 440 3.81 20.63 8.11
C CYS A 440 2.31 20.82 8.41
N PRO A 441 1.44 19.81 8.18
CA PRO A 441 0.01 19.89 8.47
C PRO A 441 -0.36 19.95 9.96
N HIS A 442 0.54 19.56 10.85
CA HIS A 442 0.27 19.50 12.30
C HIS A 442 0.89 20.65 13.09
N CYS A 443 1.70 21.50 12.46
CA CYS A 443 2.36 22.60 13.14
C CYS A 443 1.61 23.92 12.89
N PRO A 444 1.44 24.76 13.93
CA PRO A 444 0.58 25.94 13.86
C PRO A 444 1.14 27.10 13.01
N THR A 445 2.42 27.10 12.65
CA THR A 445 3.05 28.16 11.85
C THR A 445 3.85 27.59 10.67
N ALA A 446 3.42 27.93 9.45
CA ALA A 446 4.08 27.56 8.18
C ALA A 446 5.57 27.97 8.12
N ALA A 447 5.98 28.98 8.90
CA ALA A 447 7.33 29.52 8.90
C ALA A 447 8.38 28.69 9.66
N MET A 448 7.97 27.76 10.54
CA MET A 448 8.93 27.11 11.47
C MET A 448 9.13 25.61 11.27
N SER A 449 8.28 24.93 10.52
CA SER A 449 8.40 23.47 10.35
C SER A 449 8.02 23.03 8.93
N ARG A 450 9.05 22.72 8.14
CA ARG A 450 8.92 22.21 6.78
C ARG A 450 9.08 20.69 6.77
N LEU A 451 8.54 20.05 5.74
CA LEU A 451 8.69 18.63 5.50
C LEU A 451 10.04 18.35 4.82
N GLU A 452 10.85 17.51 5.43
CA GLU A 452 12.11 17.02 4.88
C GLU A 452 11.89 15.70 4.14
N PRO A 453 12.43 15.55 2.92
CA PRO A 453 12.34 14.30 2.19
C PRO A 453 13.32 13.28 2.76
N LEU A 454 12.90 12.03 2.86
CA LEU A 454 13.73 10.94 3.33
C LEU A 454 13.49 9.69 2.47
N ARG A 455 14.56 9.16 1.87
CA ARG A 455 14.52 7.85 1.21
C ARG A 455 14.56 6.75 2.25
N ALA A 456 13.70 5.75 2.10
CA ALA A 456 13.60 4.68 3.07
C ALA A 456 13.10 3.36 2.48
N ILE A 457 13.50 2.26 3.11
CA ILE A 457 13.12 0.89 2.73
C ILE A 457 11.90 0.49 3.56
N GLU A 458 10.75 0.28 2.93
CA GLU A 458 9.55 -0.28 3.57
C GLU A 458 9.79 -1.73 4.00
N VAL A 459 9.87 -1.98 5.30
CA VAL A 459 10.06 -3.34 5.86
C VAL A 459 8.77 -3.94 6.42
N GLY A 460 7.70 -3.16 6.49
CA GLY A 460 6.41 -3.61 7.00
C GLY A 460 5.27 -2.70 6.62
N HIS A 461 4.06 -3.25 6.61
CA HIS A 461 2.83 -2.52 6.32
C HIS A 461 1.70 -3.07 7.19
N THR A 462 0.88 -2.19 7.73
CA THR A 462 -0.29 -2.50 8.55
C THR A 462 -1.53 -1.88 7.93
N PHE A 463 -2.58 -2.68 7.73
CA PHE A 463 -3.84 -2.26 7.11
C PHE A 463 -5.03 -2.55 8.02
N LEU A 464 -5.93 -1.59 8.13
CA LEU A 464 -7.28 -1.78 8.66
C LEU A 464 -8.22 -2.04 7.49
N LEU A 465 -8.52 -3.31 7.24
CA LEU A 465 -9.24 -3.78 6.05
C LEU A 465 -10.77 -3.57 6.15
N GLY A 466 -11.29 -3.45 7.37
CA GLY A 466 -12.73 -3.40 7.61
C GLY A 466 -13.42 -4.66 7.10
N ALA A 467 -14.51 -4.50 6.35
CA ALA A 467 -15.30 -5.61 5.82
C ALA A 467 -14.87 -6.10 4.41
N ARG A 468 -13.77 -5.56 3.85
CA ARG A 468 -13.38 -5.75 2.43
C ARG A 468 -13.34 -7.21 1.97
N TYR A 469 -12.88 -8.13 2.82
CA TYR A 469 -12.78 -9.56 2.51
C TYR A 469 -13.90 -10.38 3.16
N SER A 470 -14.28 -10.04 4.38
CA SER A 470 -15.30 -10.75 5.14
C SER A 470 -16.68 -10.67 4.51
N GLU A 471 -17.03 -9.56 3.86
CA GLU A 471 -18.31 -9.39 3.18
C GLU A 471 -18.43 -10.29 1.93
N PRO A 472 -17.53 -10.22 0.92
CA PRO A 472 -17.62 -11.08 -0.26
C PRO A 472 -17.42 -12.58 0.06
N LEU A 473 -16.60 -12.90 1.07
CA LEU A 473 -16.33 -14.29 1.47
C LEU A 473 -17.25 -14.81 2.58
N LYS A 474 -18.28 -14.04 2.95
CA LYS A 474 -19.32 -14.42 3.93
C LYS A 474 -18.75 -14.83 5.31
N ALA A 475 -17.67 -14.21 5.75
CA ALA A 475 -17.17 -14.32 7.12
C ALA A 475 -18.04 -13.47 8.06
N LEU A 476 -19.23 -13.98 8.37
CA LEU A 476 -20.26 -13.27 9.12
C LEU A 476 -20.45 -13.87 10.53
N ILE A 477 -20.79 -13.04 11.50
CA ILE A 477 -21.02 -13.41 12.90
C ILE A 477 -22.34 -12.88 13.43
N HIS A 478 -22.84 -13.52 14.49
CA HIS A 478 -23.84 -12.91 15.35
C HIS A 478 -23.21 -11.76 16.17
N PRO A 479 -23.68 -10.50 16.02
CA PRO A 479 -23.14 -9.37 16.74
C PRO A 479 -23.48 -9.42 18.24
N GLN A 480 -22.73 -8.65 19.04
CA GLN A 480 -23.06 -8.45 20.45
C GLN A 480 -24.41 -7.70 20.59
N PRO A 481 -25.32 -8.11 21.50
CA PRO A 481 -26.64 -7.48 21.63
C PRO A 481 -26.61 -5.96 21.87
N SER A 482 -25.60 -5.46 22.59
CA SER A 482 -25.41 -4.03 22.85
C SER A 482 -25.05 -3.21 21.61
N ASN A 483 -24.48 -3.85 20.58
CA ASN A 483 -24.01 -3.21 19.36
C ASN A 483 -25.08 -3.28 18.24
N ILE A 484 -26.23 -3.89 18.52
CA ILE A 484 -27.40 -3.82 17.65
C ILE A 484 -27.98 -2.42 17.79
N ALA A 485 -27.58 -1.51 16.90
CA ALA A 485 -28.22 -0.21 16.78
C ALA A 485 -29.74 -0.42 16.64
N LYS A 486 -30.56 0.40 17.32
CA LYS A 486 -32.03 0.28 17.33
C LYS A 486 -32.68 0.22 15.93
N ASN A 487 -31.96 0.65 14.88
CA ASN A 487 -32.39 0.68 13.47
C ASN A 487 -31.57 -0.22 12.52
N ARG A 488 -30.68 -1.11 12.98
CA ARG A 488 -30.06 -2.12 12.10
C ARG A 488 -30.81 -3.45 12.17
N PRO A 489 -30.97 -4.16 11.04
CA PRO A 489 -31.67 -5.45 11.03
C PRO A 489 -30.99 -6.44 11.98
N ARG A 490 -31.81 -7.24 12.69
CA ARG A 490 -31.33 -8.40 13.46
C ARG A 490 -30.78 -9.43 12.48
N GLY A 491 -29.49 -9.38 12.20
CA GLY A 491 -28.84 -10.24 11.21
C GLY A 491 -27.37 -10.49 11.55
N LEU A 492 -26.77 -11.39 10.78
CA LEU A 492 -25.33 -11.60 10.82
C LEU A 492 -24.62 -10.35 10.29
N VAL A 493 -23.47 -10.01 10.87
CA VAL A 493 -22.63 -8.87 10.44
C VAL A 493 -21.26 -9.38 9.99
N PRO A 494 -20.60 -8.73 9.01
CA PRO A 494 -19.25 -9.11 8.62
C PRO A 494 -18.26 -8.82 9.75
N MET A 495 -17.33 -9.76 9.98
CA MET A 495 -16.18 -9.54 10.86
C MET A 495 -15.37 -8.35 10.37
N GLN A 496 -14.83 -7.54 11.27
CA GLN A 496 -13.91 -6.47 10.90
C GLN A 496 -12.48 -7.01 10.88
N MET A 497 -11.74 -6.71 9.83
CA MET A 497 -10.43 -7.32 9.60
C MET A 497 -9.28 -6.31 9.64
N GLY A 498 -8.12 -6.81 10.06
CA GLY A 498 -6.82 -6.17 9.85
C GLY A 498 -5.83 -7.15 9.24
N CYS A 499 -4.89 -6.64 8.42
CA CYS A 499 -3.74 -7.43 7.98
C CYS A 499 -2.43 -6.67 8.19
N TYR A 500 -1.39 -7.40 8.57
CA TYR A 500 -0.15 -6.81 9.05
C TYR A 500 1.02 -7.62 8.50
N GLY A 501 1.82 -7.04 7.62
CA GLY A 501 2.95 -7.67 6.95
C GLY A 501 4.31 -7.17 7.46
N LEU A 502 5.29 -8.06 7.57
CA LEU A 502 6.71 -7.74 7.74
C LEU A 502 7.52 -8.56 6.74
N GLY A 503 8.29 -7.91 5.86
CA GLY A 503 9.15 -8.58 4.90
C GLY A 503 10.41 -9.12 5.57
N VAL A 504 10.42 -10.39 5.98
CA VAL A 504 11.52 -10.99 6.76
C VAL A 504 12.85 -10.98 5.98
N THR A 505 12.84 -11.37 4.71
CA THR A 505 14.03 -11.28 3.85
C THR A 505 14.38 -9.85 3.48
N ARG A 506 13.40 -8.95 3.44
CA ARG A 506 13.63 -7.52 3.22
C ARG A 506 14.29 -6.86 4.43
N ILE A 507 13.90 -7.22 5.65
CA ILE A 507 14.57 -6.80 6.89
C ILE A 507 16.03 -7.24 6.89
N LEU A 508 16.33 -8.48 6.46
CA LEU A 508 17.73 -8.92 6.27
C LEU A 508 18.50 -7.98 5.32
N GLY A 509 17.93 -7.66 4.16
CA GLY A 509 18.53 -6.72 3.21
C GLY A 509 18.71 -5.33 3.78
N ALA A 510 17.70 -4.78 4.44
CA ALA A 510 17.72 -3.44 5.00
C ALA A 510 18.70 -3.30 6.16
N VAL A 511 18.85 -4.34 7.00
CA VAL A 511 19.89 -4.38 8.04
C VAL A 511 21.27 -4.44 7.39
N ALA A 512 21.49 -5.29 6.38
CA ALA A 512 22.77 -5.31 5.66
C ALA A 512 23.08 -3.95 5.00
N ASP A 513 22.05 -3.21 4.58
CA ASP A 513 22.19 -1.89 3.97
C ASP A 513 22.55 -0.79 4.98
N THR A 514 22.08 -0.91 6.21
CA THR A 514 22.22 0.15 7.24
C THR A 514 23.22 -0.15 8.35
N HIS A 515 23.63 -1.41 8.49
CA HIS A 515 24.52 -1.90 9.54
C HIS A 515 25.72 -2.63 8.93
N HIS A 516 26.51 -1.92 8.14
CA HIS A 516 27.77 -2.38 7.59
C HIS A 516 28.83 -1.29 7.69
N ASP A 517 30.09 -1.68 7.54
CA ASP A 517 31.22 -0.77 7.38
C ASP A 517 31.99 -1.08 6.07
N THR A 518 33.20 -0.53 5.93
CA THR A 518 34.05 -0.76 4.76
C THR A 518 34.54 -2.21 4.63
N HIS A 519 34.49 -2.98 5.71
CA HIS A 519 34.88 -4.39 5.77
C HIS A 519 33.69 -5.34 5.59
N GLY A 520 32.47 -4.88 5.81
CA GLY A 520 31.22 -5.45 5.27
C GLY A 520 30.24 -5.97 6.30
#